data_AF-A0A1I0I6J8-F1
#
_entry.id   AF-A0A1I0I6J8-F1
#
_cell.length_a   1.000
_cell.length_b   1.000
_cell.length_c   1.000
_cell.angle_alpha   90.00
_cell.angle_beta   90.00
_cell.angle_gamma   90.00
#
_symmetry.space_group_name_H-M   'P 1'
#
loop_
_entity.id
_entity.type
_entity.pdbx_description
1 polymer ?
#
loop_
_entity_poly.entity_id
_entity_poly.type
_entity_poly.pdbx_seq_one_letter_code
_entity_poly.pdbx_strand_id
1 'polypeptide(L)'
;MSTTTAIVAGPDDDGIAPALEAAGVDVTRLDGVITRPQLEEAGIVAAELYVLTDVGQATTIPIACDLNDELRTVVYARDTIPEFIKGQLDLAIDPQLMDASVVADELID
;
A
#
# COMPACT_ATOMS: atom_id res chain seq x y z
N MET A 1 -16.71 11.34 -10.98
CA MET A 1 -16.39 10.15 -10.17
C MET A 1 -14.89 10.17 -10.08
N SER A 2 -14.36 10.54 -8.93
CA SER A 2 -12.91 10.47 -8.72
C SER A 2 -12.54 9.00 -8.63
N THR A 3 -11.55 8.59 -9.41
CA THR A 3 -10.98 7.25 -9.33
C THR A 3 -10.06 7.21 -8.12
N THR A 4 -10.24 6.24 -7.23
CA THR A 4 -9.34 6.03 -6.08
C THR A 4 -7.92 5.82 -6.58
N THR A 5 -6.97 6.50 -5.94
CA THR A 5 -5.54 6.42 -6.30
C THR A 5 -4.78 5.64 -5.23
N ALA A 6 -3.94 4.71 -5.68
CA ALA A 6 -3.16 3.85 -4.79
C ALA A 6 -1.69 3.81 -5.19
N ILE A 7 -0.83 3.71 -4.17
CA ILE A 7 0.59 3.38 -4.36
C ILE A 7 0.83 1.98 -3.80
N VAL A 8 1.37 1.09 -4.63
CA VAL A 8 1.82 -0.25 -4.21
C VAL A 8 3.34 -0.25 -4.15
N ALA A 9 3.87 -0.58 -2.99
CA ALA A 9 5.28 -0.44 -2.63
C ALA A 9 5.91 -1.80 -2.28
N GLY A 10 6.85 -2.24 -3.12
CA GLY A 10 7.56 -3.50 -3.01
C GLY A 10 7.20 -4.48 -4.15
N PRO A 11 7.90 -5.63 -4.22
CA PRO A 11 7.57 -6.69 -5.17
C PRO A 11 6.14 -7.18 -4.96
N ASP A 12 5.39 -7.33 -6.05
CA ASP A 12 3.98 -7.71 -6.01
C ASP A 12 3.77 -9.19 -6.38
N ASP A 13 4.41 -10.08 -5.62
CA ASP A 13 4.38 -11.52 -5.89
C ASP A 13 2.99 -12.15 -5.69
N ASP A 14 2.16 -11.54 -4.83
CA ASP A 14 0.80 -11.98 -4.50
C ASP A 14 -0.29 -11.24 -5.31
N GLY A 15 0.09 -10.29 -6.17
CA GLY A 15 -0.78 -9.71 -7.20
C GLY A 15 -1.83 -8.70 -6.71
N ILE A 16 -1.51 -7.89 -5.71
CA ILE A 16 -2.43 -6.86 -5.20
C ILE A 16 -2.59 -5.67 -6.15
N ALA A 17 -1.54 -5.26 -6.86
CA ALA A 17 -1.65 -4.16 -7.82
C ALA A 17 -2.60 -4.48 -8.99
N PRO A 18 -2.47 -5.60 -9.71
CA PRO A 18 -3.42 -5.93 -10.77
C PRO A 18 -4.85 -6.17 -10.26
N ALA A 19 -5.01 -6.63 -9.01
CA ALA A 19 -6.34 -6.75 -8.39
C ALA A 19 -6.99 -5.37 -8.17
N LEU A 20 -6.25 -4.41 -7.63
CA LEU A 20 -6.71 -3.02 -7.46
C LEU A 20 -7.03 -2.36 -8.82
N GLU A 21 -6.16 -2.53 -9.83
CA GLU A 21 -6.40 -2.04 -11.19
C GLU A 21 -7.69 -2.65 -11.79
N ALA A 22 -7.94 -3.95 -11.57
CA ALA A 22 -9.16 -4.61 -12.02
C ALA A 22 -10.42 -4.11 -11.31
N ALA A 23 -10.29 -3.68 -10.06
CA ALA A 23 -11.34 -3.03 -9.27
C ALA A 23 -11.55 -1.55 -9.66
N GLY A 24 -10.72 -1.01 -10.56
CA GLY A 24 -10.85 0.34 -11.11
C GLY A 24 -10.02 1.41 -10.40
N VAL A 25 -9.07 1.02 -9.55
CA VAL A 25 -8.12 1.92 -8.87
C VAL A 25 -7.01 2.34 -9.83
N ASP A 26 -6.58 3.60 -9.75
CA ASP A 26 -5.39 4.09 -10.45
C ASP A 26 -4.15 3.80 -9.62
N VAL A 27 -3.34 2.83 -10.06
CA VAL A 27 -2.24 2.26 -9.27
C VAL A 27 -0.88 2.75 -9.78
N THR A 28 -0.10 3.34 -8.88
CA THR A 28 1.33 3.60 -9.09
C THR A 28 2.16 2.54 -8.35
N ARG A 29 3.08 1.87 -9.05
CA ARG A 29 3.95 0.84 -8.48
C ARG A 29 5.34 1.42 -8.17
N LEU A 30 5.89 1.09 -7.00
CA LEU A 30 7.24 1.42 -6.58
C LEU A 30 8.00 0.15 -6.17
N ASP A 31 9.16 -0.07 -6.77
CA ASP A 31 10.00 -1.24 -6.52
C ASP A 31 11.37 -0.85 -5.95
N GLY A 32 12.04 -1.82 -5.31
CA GLY A 32 13.39 -1.67 -4.78
C GLY A 32 13.44 -0.87 -3.48
N VAL A 33 14.52 -0.10 -3.29
CA VAL A 33 14.68 0.74 -2.10
C VAL A 33 13.88 2.02 -2.30
N ILE A 34 12.86 2.22 -1.46
CA ILE A 34 11.91 3.32 -1.59
C ILE A 34 12.33 4.48 -0.68
N THR A 35 12.42 5.67 -1.27
CA THR A 35 12.82 6.90 -0.60
C THR A 35 11.68 7.91 -0.56
N ARG A 36 11.77 8.89 0.35
CA ARG A 36 10.78 9.99 0.43
C ARG A 36 10.56 10.69 -0.92
N PRO A 37 11.60 11.09 -1.68
CA PRO A 37 11.38 11.73 -2.99
C PRO A 37 10.63 10.83 -3.97
N GLN A 38 10.87 9.52 -3.97
CA GLN A 38 10.13 8.59 -4.85
C GLN A 38 8.65 8.51 -4.48
N LEU A 39 8.30 8.57 -3.18
CA LEU A 39 6.91 8.61 -2.73
C LEU A 39 6.22 9.92 -3.19
N GLU A 40 6.92 11.05 -3.07
CA GLU A 40 6.41 12.35 -3.54
C GLU A 40 6.20 12.36 -5.07
N GLU A 41 7.17 11.85 -5.83
CA GLU A 41 7.10 11.73 -7.29
C GLU A 41 5.99 10.76 -7.74
N ALA A 42 5.72 9.72 -6.95
CA ALA A 42 4.61 8.80 -7.16
C ALA A 42 3.23 9.39 -6.81
N GLY A 43 3.19 10.59 -6.23
CA GLY A 43 1.94 11.27 -5.91
C GLY A 43 1.32 10.91 -4.57
N ILE A 44 2.09 10.40 -3.60
CA ILE A 44 1.59 9.98 -2.26
C ILE A 44 0.78 11.06 -1.54
N VAL A 45 1.09 12.33 -1.79
CA VAL A 45 0.44 13.50 -1.17
C VAL A 45 -1.05 13.58 -1.52
N ALA A 46 -1.45 13.04 -2.67
CA ALA A 46 -2.84 13.01 -3.12
C ALA A 46 -3.42 11.59 -3.18
N ALA A 47 -2.62 10.58 -2.82
CA ALA A 47 -3.05 9.19 -2.84
C ALA A 47 -4.07 8.92 -1.73
N GLU A 48 -5.02 8.04 -2.00
CA GLU A 48 -6.00 7.59 -0.99
C GLU A 48 -5.51 6.34 -0.26
N LEU A 49 -4.70 5.51 -0.95
CA LEU A 49 -4.26 4.22 -0.46
C LEU A 49 -2.75 4.03 -0.64
N TYR A 50 -2.10 3.48 0.39
CA TYR A 50 -0.72 2.99 0.33
C TYR A 50 -0.67 1.53 0.75
N VAL A 51 -0.26 0.65 -0.16
CA VAL A 51 -0.14 -0.79 0.08
C VAL A 51 1.33 -1.17 0.06
N LEU A 52 1.82 -1.66 1.20
CA LEU A 52 3.17 -2.19 1.35
C LEU A 52 3.15 -3.71 1.17
N THR A 53 3.90 -4.22 0.18
CA THR A 53 4.05 -5.67 -0.07
C THR A 53 5.40 -6.20 0.41
N ASP A 54 6.37 -5.31 0.66
CA ASP A 54 7.67 -5.66 1.26
C ASP A 54 7.83 -5.08 2.67
N VAL A 55 7.73 -5.94 3.68
CA VAL A 55 7.94 -5.55 5.09
C VAL A 55 9.37 -5.06 5.35
N GLY A 56 10.35 -5.42 4.51
CA GLY A 56 11.70 -4.85 4.53
C GLY A 56 11.72 -3.33 4.31
N GLN A 57 10.66 -2.78 3.69
CA GLN A 57 10.45 -1.35 3.50
C GLN A 57 9.48 -0.74 4.52
N ALA A 58 9.20 -1.39 5.66
CA ALA A 58 8.25 -0.91 6.68
C ALA A 58 8.43 0.57 7.10
N THR A 59 9.66 1.10 7.07
CA THR A 59 9.95 2.51 7.37
C THR A 59 9.30 3.51 6.40
N THR A 60 8.78 3.05 5.27
CA THR A 60 8.04 3.90 4.33
C THR A 60 6.67 4.30 4.85
N ILE A 61 6.02 3.49 5.70
CA ILE A 61 4.72 3.83 6.31
C ILE A 61 4.77 5.15 7.08
N PRO A 62 5.67 5.34 8.08
CA PRO A 62 5.74 6.61 8.79
C PRO A 62 6.08 7.80 7.87
N ILE A 63 6.85 7.57 6.80
CA ILE A 63 7.18 8.62 5.82
C ILE A 63 5.95 8.97 4.99
N ALA A 64 5.17 7.99 4.54
CA ALA A 64 3.95 8.18 3.78
C ALA A 64 2.90 8.94 4.61
N CYS A 65 2.71 8.56 5.88
CA CYS A 65 1.83 9.27 6.81
C CYS A 65 2.30 10.70 7.12
N ASP A 66 3.62 10.96 7.13
CA ASP A 66 4.16 12.33 7.27
C ASP A 66 3.88 13.20 6.05
N LEU A 67 3.77 12.59 4.87
CA LEU A 67 3.47 13.28 3.61
C LEU A 67 1.97 13.46 3.36
N ASN A 68 1.15 12.57 3.92
CA ASN A 68 -0.31 12.56 3.77
C ASN A 68 -0.93 11.91 5.02
N ASP A 69 -1.60 12.70 5.85
CA ASP A 69 -2.21 12.28 7.10
C ASP A 69 -3.61 11.66 6.94
N GLU A 70 -4.19 11.74 5.74
CA GLU A 70 -5.48 11.10 5.38
C GLU A 70 -5.29 9.74 4.68
N LEU A 71 -4.04 9.34 4.45
CA LEU A 71 -3.68 8.14 3.72
C LEU A 71 -4.07 6.87 4.46
N ARG A 72 -4.83 5.99 3.81
CA ARG A 72 -5.09 4.63 4.32
C ARG A 72 -3.88 3.75 4.03
N THR A 73 -3.32 3.14 5.07
CA THR A 73 -2.12 2.30 4.99
C THR A 73 -2.47 0.82 5.17
N VAL A 74 -1.96 0.00 4.26
CA VAL A 74 -2.21 -1.45 4.23
C VAL A 74 -0.88 -2.17 4.08
N VAL A 75 -0.67 -3.23 4.85
CA VAL A 75 0.37 -4.22 4.56
C VAL A 75 -0.32 -5.44 3.98
N TYR A 76 0.10 -5.84 2.78
CA TYR A 76 -0.31 -7.09 2.13
C TYR A 76 0.92 -7.96 1.92
N ALA A 77 1.33 -8.65 2.99
CA ALA A 77 2.57 -9.41 3.03
C ALA A 77 2.48 -10.57 4.03
N ARG A 78 3.30 -11.59 3.81
CA ARG A 78 3.35 -12.81 4.64
C ARG A 78 4.22 -12.64 5.88
N ASP A 79 5.11 -11.66 5.86
CA ASP A 79 6.11 -11.44 6.89
C ASP A 79 5.54 -10.76 8.14
N THR A 80 6.21 -10.98 9.27
CA THR A 80 5.82 -10.37 10.54
C THR A 80 6.08 -8.87 10.51
N ILE A 81 5.02 -8.10 10.74
CA ILE A 81 5.05 -6.65 10.77
C ILE A 81 5.81 -6.14 12.02
N PRO A 82 6.78 -5.24 11.86
CA PRO A 82 7.47 -4.62 12.99
C PRO A 82 6.53 -3.85 13.92
N GLU A 83 6.75 -3.94 15.24
CA GLU A 83 5.90 -3.27 16.23
C GLU A 83 5.81 -1.74 16.04
N PHE A 84 6.89 -1.12 15.55
CA PHE A 84 6.98 0.34 15.50
C PHE A 84 6.04 0.99 14.47
N ILE A 85 5.55 0.25 13.47
CA ILE A 85 4.61 0.77 12.47
C ILE A 85 3.15 0.52 12.81
N LYS A 86 2.85 -0.31 13.83
CA LYS A 86 1.46 -0.67 14.16
C LYS A 86 0.58 0.51 14.56
N GLY A 87 1.17 1.58 15.09
CA GLY A 87 0.42 2.78 15.47
C GLY A 87 -0.03 3.64 14.28
N GLN A 88 0.54 3.42 13.10
CA GLN A 88 0.26 4.17 11.87
C GLN A 88 -0.28 3.28 10.75
N LEU A 89 -0.39 1.97 11.01
CA LEU A 89 -0.89 0.99 10.07
C LEU A 89 -2.39 0.78 10.29
N ASP A 90 -3.20 0.98 9.26
CA ASP A 90 -4.65 0.75 9.36
C ASP A 90 -5.02 -0.72 9.23
N LEU A 91 -4.35 -1.43 8.32
CA LEU A 91 -4.67 -2.83 8.04
C LEU A 91 -3.44 -3.68 7.72
N ALA A 92 -3.46 -4.92 8.22
CA ALA A 92 -2.46 -5.94 7.95
C ALA A 92 -3.16 -7.20 7.46
N ILE A 93 -2.85 -7.64 6.25
CA ILE A 93 -3.45 -8.83 5.64
C ILE A 93 -2.34 -9.77 5.17
N ASP A 94 -2.47 -11.04 5.55
CA ASP A 94 -1.64 -12.12 5.04
C ASP A 94 -2.26 -12.66 3.74
N PRO A 95 -1.52 -12.65 2.61
CA PRO A 95 -1.98 -13.23 1.34
C PRO A 95 -2.38 -14.70 1.42
N GLN A 96 -1.91 -15.47 2.40
CA GLN A 96 -2.32 -16.85 2.62
C GLN A 96 -3.72 -16.98 3.24
N LEU A 97 -4.26 -15.90 3.80
CA LEU A 97 -5.57 -15.87 4.45
C LEU A 97 -6.63 -15.20 3.57
N MET A 98 -6.24 -14.22 2.76
CA MET A 98 -7.14 -13.51 1.84
C MET A 98 -6.46 -13.22 0.51
N ASP A 99 -7.10 -13.67 -0.58
CA ASP A 99 -6.65 -13.43 -1.94
C ASP A 99 -6.78 -11.96 -2.33
N ALA A 100 -5.87 -11.49 -3.19
CA ALA A 100 -5.73 -10.10 -3.59
C ALA A 100 -7.01 -9.49 -4.18
N SER A 101 -7.83 -10.26 -4.90
CA SER A 101 -9.10 -9.77 -5.46
C SER A 101 -10.11 -9.42 -4.37
N VAL A 102 -10.20 -10.24 -3.31
CA VAL A 102 -11.10 -9.97 -2.18
C VAL A 102 -10.62 -8.73 -1.44
N VAL A 103 -9.31 -8.62 -1.23
CA VAL A 103 -8.74 -7.45 -0.56
C VAL A 103 -8.98 -6.18 -1.38
N ALA A 104 -8.77 -6.21 -2.70
CA ALA A 104 -9.00 -5.05 -3.56
C ALA A 104 -10.44 -4.55 -3.48
N ASP A 105 -11.43 -5.45 -3.54
CA ASP A 105 -12.85 -5.10 -3.42
C ASP A 105 -13.16 -4.45 -2.05
N GLU A 106 -12.63 -5.01 -0.95
CA GLU A 106 -12.84 -4.48 0.41
C GLU A 106 -12.11 -3.15 0.67
N LEU A 107 -11.07 -2.82 -0.10
CA LEU A 107 -10.34 -1.56 0.04
C LEU A 107 -11.02 -0.37 -0.65
N ILE A 108 -11.93 -0.63 -1.60
CA ILE A 108 -12.63 0.40 -2.38
C ILE A 108 -14.10 0.61 -1.98
N ASP A 109 -14.63 -0.23 -1.08
CA ASP A 109 -15.97 -0.08 -0.47
C ASP A 109 -15.95 0.88 0.73
#